data_AF-A0A3D6D175-F1
#
_entry.id   AF-A0A3D6D175-F1
#
_cell.length_a   1.000
_cell.length_b   1.000
_cell.length_c   1.000
_cell.angle_alpha   90.00
_cell.angle_beta   90.00
_cell.angle_gamma   90.00
#
_symmetry.space_group_name_H-M   'P 1'
#
loop_
_entity.id
_entity.type
_entity.pdbx_description
1 polymer ?
#
loop_
_entity_poly.entity_id
_entity_poly.type
_entity_poly.pdbx_seq_one_letter_code
_entity_poly.pdbx_strand_id
1 'polypeptide(L)'
;MRPIVNQLTQGVSPHKITLTLALGATLGVFPIFGITSLLCLLLGAPLKLNQVILQSANWMVTCVHPLLLIFFVRLGETLMGAEPMVFVPTELVAAFNASPEAFMKRFGMTGLHGILGWFLVAPLIFGTAWILMKCLLQRIIHRTQMEGGPHA
;
A
#
# COMPACT_ATOMS: atom_id res chain seq x y z
N MET A 1 -18.27 3.45 -22.92
CA MET A 1 -16.97 2.81 -23.26
C MET A 1 -15.77 3.74 -23.10
N ARG A 2 -15.76 4.96 -23.66
CA ARG A 2 -14.67 5.94 -23.50
C ARG A 2 -14.07 6.10 -22.08
N PRO A 3 -14.87 6.22 -21.00
CA PRO A 3 -14.29 6.35 -19.65
C PRO A 3 -13.53 5.11 -19.17
N ILE A 4 -13.97 3.90 -19.55
CA ILE A 4 -13.30 2.64 -19.17
C ILE A 4 -11.96 2.52 -19.90
N VAL A 5 -11.95 2.79 -21.22
CA VAL A 5 -10.73 2.76 -22.03
C VAL A 5 -9.73 3.81 -21.55
N ASN A 6 -10.19 5.00 -21.19
CA ASN A 6 -9.32 6.03 -20.63
C ASN A 6 -8.68 5.54 -19.32
N GLN A 7 -9.42 4.88 -18.43
CA GLN A 7 -8.85 4.37 -17.18
C GLN A 7 -7.82 3.26 -17.41
N LEU A 8 -8.05 2.38 -18.40
CA LEU A 8 -7.14 1.30 -18.75
C LEU A 8 -5.86 1.81 -19.43
N THR A 9 -5.96 2.88 -20.23
CA THR A 9 -4.82 3.43 -21.00
C THR A 9 -4.15 4.62 -20.31
N GLN A 10 -4.74 5.18 -19.25
CA GLN A 10 -4.14 6.25 -18.47
C GLN A 10 -2.92 5.75 -17.70
N GLY A 11 -1.84 6.53 -17.74
CA GLY A 11 -0.64 6.27 -16.93
C GLY A 11 0.15 5.02 -17.34
N VAL A 12 0.02 4.56 -18.58
CA VAL A 12 0.67 3.34 -19.10
C VAL A 12 2.14 3.51 -19.50
N SER A 13 2.74 4.69 -19.31
CA SER A 13 4.19 4.80 -19.53
C SER A 13 4.95 3.93 -18.52
N PRO A 14 6.10 3.31 -18.88
CA PRO A 14 6.83 2.43 -17.97
C PRO A 14 7.15 3.08 -16.62
N HIS A 15 7.48 4.38 -16.64
CA HIS A 15 7.71 5.17 -15.44
C HIS A 15 6.45 5.31 -14.58
N LYS A 16 5.30 5.63 -15.18
CA LYS A 16 4.04 5.77 -14.42
C LYS A 16 3.53 4.42 -13.91
N ILE A 17 3.70 3.32 -14.64
CA ILE A 17 3.37 1.99 -14.14
C ILE A 17 4.24 1.65 -12.93
N THR A 18 5.55 1.90 -13.02
CA THR A 18 6.48 1.71 -11.89
C THR A 18 6.04 2.50 -10.66
N LEU A 19 5.73 3.80 -10.84
CA LEU A 19 5.21 4.66 -9.77
C LEU A 19 3.91 4.10 -9.18
N THR A 20 3.00 3.68 -10.04
CA THR A 20 1.68 3.16 -9.65
C THR A 20 1.82 1.90 -8.79
N LEU A 21 2.64 0.94 -9.21
CA LEU A 21 2.88 -0.29 -8.46
C LEU A 21 3.59 -0.03 -7.13
N ALA A 22 4.63 0.82 -7.13
CA ALA A 22 5.38 1.15 -5.92
C ALA A 22 4.52 1.90 -4.89
N LEU A 23 3.73 2.87 -5.35
CA LEU A 23 2.83 3.63 -4.50
C LEU A 23 1.71 2.73 -3.95
N GLY A 24 1.11 1.89 -4.80
CA GLY A 24 0.06 0.96 -4.38
C GLY A 24 0.54 -0.03 -3.32
N ALA A 25 1.73 -0.60 -3.50
CA ALA A 25 2.34 -1.49 -2.50
C ALA A 25 2.65 -0.76 -1.18
N THR A 26 3.15 0.47 -1.25
CA THR A 26 3.51 1.26 -0.04
C THR A 26 2.29 1.69 0.75
N LEU A 27 1.25 2.15 0.06
CA LEU A 27 -0.03 2.55 0.68
C LEU A 27 -0.85 1.35 1.13
N GLY A 28 -0.73 0.21 0.46
CA GLY A 28 -1.48 -1.00 0.79
C GLY A 28 -1.07 -1.65 2.11
N VAL A 29 0.11 -1.31 2.62
CA VAL A 29 0.57 -1.75 3.96
C VAL A 29 0.40 -0.66 5.02
N PHE A 30 -0.33 0.43 4.73
CA PHE A 30 -0.62 1.46 5.72
C PHE A 30 -1.44 0.87 6.89
N PRO A 31 -1.05 1.07 8.16
CA PRO A 31 -1.46 0.25 9.31
C PRO A 31 -2.84 0.60 9.87
N ILE A 32 -3.79 0.97 9.01
CA ILE A 32 -5.18 1.24 9.36
C ILE A 32 -6.07 0.50 8.36
N PHE A 33 -6.86 -0.43 8.87
CA PHE A 33 -7.77 -1.22 8.05
C PHE A 33 -8.81 -0.33 7.34
N GLY A 34 -9.14 -0.71 6.11
CA GLY A 34 -10.22 -0.09 5.33
C GLY A 34 -9.88 1.24 4.66
N ILE A 35 -8.78 1.91 5.02
CA ILE A 35 -8.45 3.23 4.43
C ILE A 35 -7.39 3.18 3.32
N THR A 36 -6.67 2.07 3.14
CA THR A 36 -5.61 1.94 2.13
C THR A 36 -6.13 2.20 0.71
N SER A 37 -7.31 1.66 0.37
CA SER A 37 -7.98 1.89 -0.91
C SER A 37 -8.36 3.35 -1.12
N LEU A 38 -8.77 4.04 -0.05
CA LEU A 38 -9.09 5.47 -0.10
C LEU A 38 -7.82 6.30 -0.28
N LEU A 39 -6.74 6.00 0.44
CA LEU A 39 -5.44 6.65 0.25
C LEU A 39 -4.91 6.48 -1.17
N CYS A 40 -5.02 5.28 -1.73
CA CYS A 40 -4.66 5.01 -3.12
C CYS A 40 -5.48 5.87 -4.09
N LEU A 41 -6.80 5.96 -3.89
CA LEU A 41 -7.65 6.80 -4.73
C LEU A 41 -7.24 8.29 -4.63
N LEU A 42 -7.12 8.81 -3.41
CA LEU A 42 -6.84 10.22 -3.14
C LEU A 42 -5.45 10.65 -3.64
N LEU A 43 -4.43 9.81 -3.50
CA LEU A 43 -3.08 10.12 -3.96
C LEU A 43 -2.87 9.79 -5.44
N GLY A 44 -3.50 8.73 -5.95
CA GLY A 44 -3.34 8.31 -7.35
C GLY A 44 -4.11 9.17 -8.34
N ALA A 45 -5.25 9.74 -7.94
CA ALA A 45 -6.08 10.58 -8.81
C ALA A 45 -5.37 11.86 -9.29
N PRO A 46 -4.82 12.72 -8.42
CA PRO A 46 -4.12 13.94 -8.87
C PRO A 46 -2.85 13.63 -9.68
N LEU A 47 -2.19 12.51 -9.40
CA LEU A 47 -1.01 12.04 -10.14
C LEU A 47 -1.36 11.40 -11.50
N LYS A 48 -2.66 11.28 -11.82
CA LYS A 48 -3.16 10.63 -13.03
C LYS A 48 -2.57 9.22 -13.21
N LEU A 49 -2.53 8.45 -12.12
CA LEU A 49 -2.09 7.05 -12.11
C LEU A 49 -3.22 6.13 -12.57
N ASN A 50 -2.85 4.94 -13.05
CA ASN A 50 -3.82 3.93 -13.43
C ASN A 50 -4.46 3.33 -12.16
N GLN A 51 -5.71 3.70 -11.86
CA GLN A 51 -6.38 3.28 -10.63
C GLN A 51 -6.57 1.77 -10.52
N VAL A 52 -6.74 1.07 -11.65
CA VAL A 52 -6.89 -0.39 -11.65
C VAL A 52 -5.58 -1.04 -11.21
N ILE A 53 -4.45 -0.62 -11.79
CA ILE A 53 -3.13 -1.13 -11.41
C ILE A 53 -2.80 -0.77 -9.95
N LEU A 54 -3.13 0.47 -9.53
CA LEU A 54 -2.87 0.96 -8.18
C LEU A 54 -3.59 0.12 -7.13
N GLN A 55 -4.89 -0.13 -7.32
CA GLN A 55 -5.69 -0.92 -6.40
C GLN A 55 -5.32 -2.39 -6.44
N SER A 56 -4.91 -2.91 -7.60
CA SER A 56 -4.37 -4.27 -7.70
C SER A 56 -3.11 -4.43 -6.84
N ALA A 57 -2.16 -3.49 -6.94
CA ALA A 57 -0.95 -3.51 -6.11
C ALA A 57 -1.27 -3.39 -4.60
N ASN A 58 -2.21 -2.51 -4.24
CA ASN A 58 -2.73 -2.39 -2.87
C ASN A 58 -3.28 -3.73 -2.36
N TRP A 59 -4.09 -4.43 -3.15
CA TRP A 59 -4.71 -5.68 -2.70
C TRP A 59 -3.74 -6.87 -2.67
N MET A 60 -2.70 -6.87 -3.52
CA MET A 60 -1.66 -7.90 -3.51
C MET A 60 -0.87 -7.92 -2.19
N VAL A 61 -0.68 -6.76 -1.57
CA VAL A 61 0.05 -6.66 -0.28
C VAL A 61 -0.85 -6.91 0.93
N THR A 62 -2.17 -7.03 0.76
CA THR A 62 -3.10 -7.34 1.86
C THR A 62 -2.76 -8.63 2.58
N CYS A 63 -2.24 -9.64 1.87
CA CYS A 63 -1.85 -10.93 2.47
C CYS A 63 -0.75 -10.78 3.54
N VAL A 64 0.16 -9.81 3.37
CA VAL A 64 1.25 -9.55 4.33
C VAL A 64 0.91 -8.45 5.33
N HIS A 65 -0.21 -7.74 5.12
CA HIS A 65 -0.59 -6.56 5.89
C HIS A 65 -0.73 -6.85 7.40
N PRO A 66 -1.36 -7.93 7.89
CA PRO A 66 -1.47 -8.18 9.33
C PRO A 66 -0.11 -8.30 10.04
N LEU A 67 0.87 -8.94 9.39
CA LEU A 67 2.22 -9.08 9.93
C LEU A 67 2.93 -7.74 10.01
N LEU A 68 2.84 -6.95 8.92
CA LEU A 68 3.46 -5.64 8.85
C LEU A 68 2.78 -4.63 9.79
N LEU A 69 1.47 -4.74 10.00
CA LEU A 69 0.74 -3.92 10.95
C LEU A 69 1.30 -4.09 12.37
N ILE A 70 1.47 -5.34 12.82
CA ILE A 70 2.07 -5.62 14.13
C ILE A 70 3.49 -5.05 14.18
N PHE A 71 4.29 -5.26 13.14
CA PHE A 71 5.65 -4.71 13.06
C PHE A 71 5.67 -3.17 13.18
N PHE A 72 4.84 -2.45 12.42
CA PHE A 72 4.79 -0.99 12.47
C PHE A 72 4.32 -0.47 13.82
N VAL A 73 3.31 -1.11 14.43
CA VAL A 73 2.84 -0.71 15.76
C VAL A 73 3.94 -0.90 16.79
N ARG A 74 4.60 -2.05 16.81
CA ARG A 74 5.71 -2.33 17.75
C ARG A 74 6.86 -1.36 17.57
N LEU A 75 7.20 -1.04 16.32
CA LEU A 75 8.23 -0.05 16.01
C LEU A 75 7.85 1.33 16.55
N GLY A 76 6.62 1.78 16.32
CA GLY A 76 6.13 3.05 16.86
C GLY A 76 6.05 3.10 18.38
N GLU A 77 5.57 2.02 19.02
CA GLU A 77 5.54 1.90 20.49
C GLU A 77 6.96 2.00 21.06
N THR A 78 7.93 1.31 20.45
CA THR A 78 9.34 1.36 20.86
C THR A 78 9.91 2.77 20.71
N LEU A 79 9.62 3.47 19.62
CA LEU A 79 10.08 4.84 19.39
C LEU A 79 9.49 5.83 20.41
N MET A 80 8.28 5.57 20.89
CA MET A 80 7.58 6.42 21.87
C MET A 80 7.78 5.96 23.32
N GLY A 81 8.48 4.85 23.57
CA GLY A 81 8.61 4.25 24.91
C GLY A 81 7.28 3.80 25.52
N ALA A 82 6.30 3.44 24.67
CA ALA A 82 4.97 3.02 25.10
C ALA A 82 4.94 1.53 25.44
N GLU A 83 4.03 1.15 26.36
CA GLU A 83 3.81 -0.27 26.65
C GLU A 83 3.19 -0.99 25.43
N PRO A 84 3.71 -2.16 25.04
CA PRO A 84 3.19 -2.91 23.92
C PRO A 84 1.72 -3.30 24.10
N MET A 85 0.86 -2.88 23.19
CA MET A 85 -0.54 -3.32 23.20
C MET A 85 -0.64 -4.82 22.91
N VAL A 86 -1.51 -5.53 23.63
CA VAL A 86 -1.86 -6.92 23.31
C VAL A 86 -2.83 -6.94 22.12
N PHE A 87 -2.42 -7.56 21.02
CA PHE A 87 -3.24 -7.70 19.81
C PHE A 87 -4.03 -9.01 19.86
N VAL A 88 -5.29 -8.93 20.30
CA VAL A 88 -6.27 -10.03 20.19
C VAL A 88 -7.36 -9.58 19.20
N PRO A 89 -7.40 -10.13 17.98
CA PRO A 89 -8.33 -9.68 16.93
C PRO A 89 -9.81 -9.70 17.35
N THR A 90 -10.23 -10.73 18.08
CA THR A 90 -11.60 -10.87 18.56
C THR A 90 -11.98 -9.77 19.56
N GLU A 91 -11.05 -9.38 20.43
CA GLU A 91 -11.25 -8.28 21.39
C GLU A 91 -11.32 -6.92 20.69
N LEU A 92 -10.47 -6.69 19.70
CA LEU A 92 -10.47 -5.47 18.89
C LEU A 92 -11.83 -5.30 18.18
N VAL A 93 -12.32 -6.35 17.52
CA VAL A 93 -13.61 -6.33 16.81
C VAL A 93 -14.77 -6.16 17.79
N ALA A 94 -14.76 -6.88 18.92
CA ALA A 94 -15.79 -6.75 19.94
C ALA A 94 -15.84 -5.33 20.53
N ALA A 95 -14.68 -4.75 20.84
CA ALA A 95 -14.58 -3.39 21.37
C ALA A 95 -15.07 -2.34 20.36
N PHE A 96 -14.74 -2.49 19.08
CA PHE A 96 -15.21 -1.60 18.02
C PHE A 96 -16.73 -1.68 17.84
N ASN A 97 -17.29 -2.89 17.78
CA ASN A 97 -18.73 -3.11 17.61
C ASN A 97 -19.54 -2.62 18.82
N ALA A 98 -18.96 -2.67 20.02
CA ALA A 98 -19.61 -2.18 21.23
C ALA A 98 -19.69 -0.64 21.26
N SER A 99 -18.59 0.05 20.96
CA SER A 99 -18.57 1.52 20.85
C SER A 99 -17.33 1.99 20.08
N PRO A 100 -17.51 2.53 18.86
CA PRO A 100 -16.41 3.11 18.09
C PRO A 100 -15.70 4.26 18.81
N GLU A 101 -16.44 5.08 19.56
CA GLU A 101 -15.85 6.20 20.33
C GLU A 101 -14.94 5.69 21.45
N ALA A 102 -15.41 4.70 22.23
CA ALA A 102 -14.61 4.11 23.30
C ALA A 102 -13.39 3.36 22.74
N PHE A 103 -13.56 2.68 21.59
CA PHE A 103 -12.47 2.05 20.87
C PHE A 103 -11.39 3.08 20.48
N MET A 104 -11.79 4.23 19.91
CA MET A 104 -10.84 5.28 19.54
C MET A 104 -10.13 5.88 20.75
N LYS A 105 -10.83 6.08 21.87
CA LYS A 105 -10.22 6.54 23.13
C LYS A 105 -9.19 5.54 23.68
N ARG A 106 -9.45 4.24 23.52
CA ARG A 106 -8.59 3.17 24.05
C ARG A 106 -7.42 2.81 23.13
N PHE A 107 -7.64 2.77 21.81
CA PHE A 107 -6.71 2.23 20.83
C PHE A 107 -6.21 3.24 19.81
N GLY A 108 -6.70 4.49 19.85
CA GLY A 108 -6.29 5.55 18.93
C GLY A 108 -4.79 5.81 18.98
N MET A 109 -4.19 5.81 20.18
CA MET A 109 -2.74 5.97 20.34
C MET A 109 -1.96 4.82 19.70
N THR A 110 -2.43 3.57 19.83
CA THR A 110 -1.82 2.43 19.14
C THR A 110 -1.85 2.60 17.62
N GLY A 111 -2.96 3.12 17.09
CA GLY A 111 -3.06 3.48 15.67
C GLY A 111 -2.00 4.52 15.26
N LEU A 112 -1.81 5.56 16.08
CA LEU A 112 -0.78 6.59 15.84
C LEU A 112 0.65 6.01 15.90
N HIS A 113 0.92 5.09 16.83
CA HIS A 113 2.20 4.36 16.86
C HIS A 113 2.41 3.56 15.58
N GLY A 114 1.38 2.85 15.11
CA GLY A 114 1.42 2.17 13.81
C GLY A 114 1.78 3.14 12.68
N ILE A 115 1.09 4.27 12.59
CA ILE A 115 1.35 5.29 11.56
C ILE A 115 2.79 5.81 11.64
N LEU A 116 3.32 6.06 12.85
CA LEU A 116 4.70 6.48 13.06
C LEU A 116 5.70 5.43 12.56
N GLY A 117 5.50 4.16 12.93
CA GLY A 117 6.35 3.06 12.47
C GLY A 117 6.29 2.88 10.96
N TRP A 118 5.11 3.00 10.35
CA TRP A 118 4.96 3.00 8.89
C TRP A 118 5.69 4.18 8.26
N PHE A 119 5.55 5.40 8.79
CA PHE A 119 6.19 6.59 8.22
C PHE A 119 7.71 6.47 8.17
N LEU A 120 8.32 5.81 9.16
CA LEU A 120 9.76 5.55 9.20
C LEU A 120 10.21 4.56 8.10
N VAL A 121 9.38 3.56 7.79
CA VAL A 121 9.75 2.44 6.90
C VAL A 121 9.20 2.61 5.48
N ALA A 122 8.16 3.42 5.29
CA ALA A 122 7.50 3.66 4.02
C ALA A 122 8.45 4.14 2.90
N PRO A 123 9.43 5.04 3.13
CA PRO A 123 10.40 5.40 2.10
C PRO A 123 11.23 4.21 1.59
N LEU A 124 11.59 3.28 2.49
CA LEU A 124 12.31 2.06 2.13
C LEU A 124 11.42 1.10 1.34
N ILE A 125 10.17 0.92 1.75
CA ILE A 125 9.18 0.10 1.02
C ILE A 125 8.95 0.67 -0.39
N PHE A 126 8.77 1.99 -0.49
CA PHE A 126 8.60 2.65 -1.78
C PHE A 126 9.83 2.50 -2.67
N GLY A 127 11.02 2.76 -2.14
CA GLY A 127 12.28 2.67 -2.89
C GLY A 127 12.57 1.25 -3.38
N THR A 128 12.37 0.25 -2.52
CA THR A 128 12.53 -1.18 -2.88
C THR A 128 11.52 -1.61 -3.93
N ALA A 129 10.23 -1.30 -3.73
CA ALA A 129 9.18 -1.61 -4.71
C ALA A 129 9.45 -0.91 -6.05
N TRP A 130 9.86 0.36 -6.03
CA TRP A 130 10.23 1.11 -7.23
C TRP A 130 11.35 0.44 -8.02
N ILE A 131 12.46 0.09 -7.36
CA ILE A 131 13.61 -0.55 -8.02
C ILE A 131 13.20 -1.90 -8.60
N LEU A 132 12.52 -2.74 -7.81
CA LEU A 132 12.08 -4.07 -8.25
C LEU A 132 11.14 -3.98 -9.46
N MET A 133 10.14 -3.11 -9.41
CA MET A 133 9.19 -2.95 -10.51
C MET A 133 9.85 -2.35 -11.75
N LYS A 134 10.74 -1.36 -11.59
CA LYS A 134 11.52 -0.80 -12.70
C LYS A 134 12.35 -1.88 -13.40
N CYS A 135 13.07 -2.69 -12.63
CA CYS A 135 13.89 -3.78 -13.17
C CYS A 135 13.03 -4.84 -13.88
N LEU A 136 11.89 -5.22 -13.28
CA LEU A 136 10.97 -6.18 -13.88
C LEU A 136 10.40 -5.67 -15.21
N LEU A 137 9.91 -4.42 -15.25
CA LEU A 137 9.37 -3.81 -16.46
C LEU A 137 10.43 -3.69 -17.56
N GLN A 138 11.64 -3.28 -17.22
CA GLN A 138 12.74 -3.20 -18.19
C GLN A 138 13.07 -4.58 -18.78
N ARG A 139 13.07 -5.63 -17.96
CA ARG A 139 13.27 -7.01 -18.43
C ARG A 139 12.15 -7.46 -19.36
N ILE A 140 10.89 -7.16 -19.04
CA ILE A 140 9.73 -7.53 -19.86
C ILE A 140 9.81 -6.82 -21.22
N ILE A 141 10.05 -5.50 -21.23
CA ILE A 141 10.16 -4.69 -22.46
C ILE A 141 11.30 -5.22 -23.34
N HIS A 142 12.46 -5.51 -22.74
CA HIS A 142 13.59 -6.03 -23.49
C HIS A 142 13.28 -7.41 -24.10
N ARG A 143 12.60 -8.31 -23.37
CA ARG A 143 12.19 -9.62 -23.89
C ARG A 143 11.19 -9.51 -25.04
N THR A 144 10.18 -8.63 -24.93
CA THR A 144 9.19 -8.44 -26.00
C THR A 144 9.81 -7.88 -27.28
N GLN A 145 10.83 -7.01 -27.17
CA GLN A 145 11.56 -6.52 -28.34
C GLN A 145 12.38 -7.62 -29.03
N MET A 146 12.91 -8.58 -28.27
CA MET A 146 13.64 -9.72 -28.82
C MET A 146 12.71 -10.75 -29.48
N GLU A 147 11.50 -10.94 -28.94
CA GLU A 147 10.48 -11.86 -29.49
C GLU A 147 9.73 -11.28 -30.70
N GLY A 148 9.62 -9.94 -30.82
CA GLY A 148 8.97 -9.25 -31.94
C GLY A 148 9.88 -8.78 -33.08
N GLY A 149 11.14 -9.25 -33.15
CA GLY A 149 12.08 -8.96 -34.23
C GLY A 149 11.70 -9.59 -35.58
N PRO A 150 12.28 -9.16 -36.72
CA PRO A 150 11.70 -9.10 -38.09
C PRO A 150 11.37 -10.42 -38.83
N HIS A 151 11.06 -11.51 -38.12
CA HIS A 151 10.64 -12.78 -38.70
C HIS A 151 9.26 -13.27 -38.21
N ALA A 152 8.44 -12.37 -37.65
CA ALA A 152 7.02 -12.63 -37.36
C ALA A 152 6.10 -11.99 -38.41
#